data_AF-A0AAV3UMJ0-F1
#
_entry.id   AF-A0AAV3UMJ0-F1
#
_cell.length_a   1.000
_cell.length_b   1.000
_cell.length_c   1.000
_cell.angle_alpha   90.00
_cell.angle_beta   90.00
_cell.angle_gamma   90.00
#
_symmetry.space_group_name_H-M   'P 1'
#
loop_
_entity.id
_entity.type
_entity.pdbx_description
1 polymer ?
#
loop_
_entity_poly.entity_id
_entity_poly.type
_entity_poly.pdbx_seq_one_letter_code
_entity_poly.pdbx_strand_id
1 'polypeptide(L)'
;MYGAGIVSDSFRSPPGRDTPESILHHLTMDYLLAYADVGLTCPVAMTAGVALVLERFDDGSLSDFFDRLTTRDYDDLLQGAMFLTERQGGSDVVATETVAEQADDCWRLTGEKWFCSNVDSGAILTLARRPDARGGTAGLSLFLVPETKRDGEQNDYYIRRLKDKLGTVSVPTAEVEFRGTEAYLVGETESGFKYMSEMLNLERIANAFASCGLIGRALLESKVRAANREAFGQHIDRYPLMRRDLVEMAVAHEAATAFTFDAGKEFERYHRGDEDAFALMRMLVPIAKSRTGRMAVDVASYAMEIQAGNGYVNDFITHRLLRDAQVLPIWEGTSNVLSLDVLRSMARENAHEPALNRVRERLDDVKHDDLADLVETTRGELGELEGAVTSLATSDDDYAQLHAKELAAYIFDVYTAGLLLAEADRELAQGRDRKSVVARQFITDSFGATFPRGIESGEQLSMDAFEKIVRFESAGSQ
;
A
#
# COMPACT_ATOMS: atom_id res chain seq x y z
N MET A 1 -20.18 7.86 -2.53
CA MET A 1 -18.96 7.20 -3.07
C MET A 1 -19.33 6.08 -4.03
N TYR A 2 -20.03 5.02 -3.59
CA TYR A 2 -20.48 3.92 -4.46
C TYR A 2 -21.36 4.35 -5.64
N GLY A 3 -22.39 5.17 -5.41
CA GLY A 3 -23.22 5.71 -6.51
C GLY A 3 -22.46 6.57 -7.53
N ALA A 4 -21.30 7.12 -7.14
CA ALA A 4 -20.42 7.86 -8.05
C ALA A 4 -19.52 6.95 -8.90
N GLY A 5 -19.59 5.62 -8.73
CA GLY A 5 -18.86 4.65 -9.53
C GLY A 5 -17.51 4.22 -8.95
N ILE A 6 -17.19 4.55 -7.68
CA ILE A 6 -15.84 4.33 -7.12
C ILE A 6 -15.35 2.88 -7.19
N VAL A 7 -16.26 1.90 -7.12
CA VAL A 7 -15.97 0.49 -7.39
C VAL A 7 -16.53 0.10 -8.76
N SER A 8 -17.82 0.38 -8.98
CA SER A 8 -18.58 -0.04 -10.16
C SER A 8 -17.86 0.20 -11.48
N ASP A 9 -17.24 1.37 -11.67
CA ASP A 9 -16.79 1.82 -12.99
C ASP A 9 -15.61 1.03 -13.53
N SER A 10 -14.83 0.38 -12.65
CA SER A 10 -13.74 -0.49 -13.08
C SER A 10 -14.20 -1.88 -13.52
N PHE A 11 -15.43 -2.28 -13.18
CA PHE A 11 -16.00 -3.60 -13.51
C PHE A 11 -17.18 -3.51 -14.48
N ARG A 12 -17.86 -2.37 -14.53
CA ARG A 12 -19.05 -2.11 -15.35
C ARG A 12 -18.89 -0.79 -16.10
N SER A 13 -19.28 -0.77 -17.37
CA SER A 13 -19.22 0.44 -18.20
C SER A 13 -20.06 1.56 -17.59
N PRO A 14 -19.49 2.73 -17.26
CA PRO A 14 -20.26 3.85 -16.73
C PRO A 14 -21.17 4.47 -17.81
N PRO A 15 -22.20 5.25 -17.43
CA PRO A 15 -23.08 5.91 -18.38
C PRO A 15 -22.31 6.73 -19.43
N GLY A 16 -22.57 6.46 -20.71
CA GLY A 16 -21.92 7.14 -21.84
C GLY A 16 -20.58 6.53 -22.27
N ARG A 17 -20.21 5.36 -21.75
CA ARG A 17 -19.05 4.58 -22.22
C ARG A 17 -19.44 3.16 -22.59
N ASP A 18 -18.70 2.59 -23.53
CA ASP A 18 -18.91 1.22 -23.99
C ASP A 18 -18.08 0.19 -23.21
N THR A 19 -17.04 0.64 -22.51
CA THR A 19 -16.11 -0.21 -21.76
C THR A 19 -16.01 0.25 -20.31
N PRO A 20 -15.71 -0.66 -19.35
CA PRO A 20 -15.30 -0.27 -18.01
C PRO A 20 -14.09 0.67 -18.04
N GLU A 21 -13.99 1.49 -17.00
CA GLU A 21 -12.83 2.31 -16.71
C GLU A 21 -11.68 1.44 -16.20
N SER A 22 -10.50 2.04 -16.17
CA SER A 22 -9.31 1.40 -15.60
C SER A 22 -9.42 1.19 -14.08
N ILE A 23 -8.71 0.21 -13.48
CA ILE A 23 -8.56 0.19 -12.01
C ILE A 23 -7.84 1.46 -11.51
N LEU A 24 -7.02 2.12 -12.35
CA LEU A 24 -6.49 3.44 -12.03
C LEU A 24 -7.58 4.48 -11.75
N HIS A 25 -8.77 4.35 -12.35
CA HIS A 25 -9.90 5.24 -12.06
C HIS A 25 -10.34 5.07 -10.59
N HIS A 26 -10.59 3.83 -10.16
CA HIS A 26 -10.87 3.47 -8.78
C HIS A 26 -9.79 3.99 -7.82
N LEU A 27 -8.52 3.69 -8.10
CA LEU A 27 -7.39 4.12 -7.25
C LEU A 27 -7.28 5.65 -7.16
N THR A 28 -7.54 6.36 -8.26
CA THR A 28 -7.54 7.84 -8.28
C THR A 28 -8.69 8.41 -7.44
N MET A 29 -9.87 7.79 -7.51
CA MET A 29 -10.99 8.18 -6.65
C MET A 29 -10.70 7.89 -5.17
N ASP A 30 -10.02 6.79 -4.85
CA ASP A 30 -9.56 6.48 -3.50
C ASP A 30 -8.54 7.51 -2.97
N TYR A 31 -7.60 7.95 -3.81
CA TYR A 31 -6.72 9.07 -3.49
C TYR A 31 -7.50 10.34 -3.11
N LEU A 32 -8.56 10.68 -3.85
CA LEU A 32 -9.40 11.83 -3.54
C LEU A 32 -10.23 11.60 -2.26
N LEU A 33 -10.73 10.39 -2.04
CA LEU A 33 -11.48 10.03 -0.83
C LEU A 33 -10.60 10.14 0.42
N ALA A 34 -9.33 9.76 0.33
CA ALA A 34 -8.36 9.87 1.42
C ALA A 34 -8.07 11.32 1.85
N TYR A 35 -8.35 12.33 1.03
CA TYR A 35 -8.33 13.73 1.49
C TYR A 35 -9.41 14.02 2.55
N ALA A 36 -10.51 13.27 2.52
CA ALA A 36 -11.61 13.39 3.45
C ALA A 36 -11.45 12.44 4.65
N ASP A 37 -11.21 11.15 4.40
CA ASP A 37 -11.11 10.13 5.44
C ASP A 37 -10.42 8.86 4.91
N VAL A 38 -9.27 8.52 5.48
CA VAL A 38 -8.54 7.27 5.14
C VAL A 38 -9.28 6.02 5.63
N GLY A 39 -10.10 6.12 6.67
CA GLY A 39 -10.94 5.00 7.09
C GLY A 39 -11.95 4.61 6.00
N LEU A 40 -12.54 5.59 5.29
CA LEU A 40 -13.51 5.30 4.23
C LEU A 40 -12.91 4.61 3.00
N THR A 41 -11.59 4.70 2.77
CA THR A 41 -10.95 3.97 1.66
C THR A 41 -10.84 2.47 1.94
N CYS A 42 -10.84 2.05 3.20
CA CYS A 42 -10.75 0.64 3.59
C CYS A 42 -11.91 -0.21 3.04
N PRO A 43 -13.20 0.09 3.31
CA PRO A 43 -14.30 -0.68 2.74
C PRO A 43 -14.34 -0.62 1.21
N VAL A 44 -13.93 0.49 0.60
CA VAL A 44 -13.88 0.62 -0.87
C VAL A 44 -12.85 -0.31 -1.49
N ALA A 45 -11.62 -0.27 -0.99
CA ALA A 45 -10.54 -1.12 -1.45
C ALA A 45 -10.88 -2.61 -1.27
N MET A 46 -11.44 -2.98 -0.11
CA MET A 46 -11.90 -4.37 0.11
C MET A 46 -13.04 -4.75 -0.83
N THR A 47 -14.02 -3.87 -1.06
CA THR A 47 -15.13 -4.15 -2.00
C THR A 47 -14.62 -4.39 -3.41
N ALA A 48 -13.74 -3.53 -3.92
CA ALA A 48 -13.10 -3.72 -5.22
C ALA A 48 -12.21 -4.97 -5.25
N GLY A 49 -11.54 -5.29 -4.14
CA GLY A 49 -10.70 -6.48 -4.00
C GLY A 49 -11.49 -7.78 -4.08
N VAL A 50 -12.64 -7.86 -3.39
CA VAL A 50 -13.54 -9.02 -3.51
C VAL A 50 -14.07 -9.12 -4.94
N ALA A 51 -14.53 -8.02 -5.53
CA ALA A 51 -15.01 -8.01 -6.92
C ALA A 51 -13.94 -8.49 -7.91
N LEU A 52 -12.69 -8.03 -7.78
CA LEU A 52 -11.56 -8.43 -8.63
C LEU A 52 -11.26 -9.93 -8.51
N VAL A 53 -11.31 -10.48 -7.31
CA VAL A 53 -11.10 -11.92 -7.09
C VAL A 53 -12.22 -12.74 -7.73
N LEU A 54 -13.48 -12.34 -7.54
CA LEU A 54 -14.62 -13.04 -8.12
C LEU A 54 -14.59 -12.97 -9.66
N GLU A 55 -14.33 -11.79 -10.24
CA GLU A 55 -14.20 -11.63 -11.69
C GLU A 55 -13.18 -12.61 -12.30
N ARG A 56 -12.07 -12.86 -11.61
CA ARG A 56 -10.97 -13.69 -12.12
C ARG A 56 -11.14 -15.18 -11.87
N PHE A 57 -11.76 -15.56 -10.74
CA PHE A 57 -11.65 -16.92 -10.22
C PHE A 57 -12.98 -17.57 -9.83
N ASP A 58 -14.08 -16.83 -9.83
CA ASP A 58 -15.41 -17.43 -9.69
C ASP A 58 -15.75 -18.27 -10.93
N ASP A 59 -16.42 -19.40 -10.72
CA ASP A 59 -16.92 -20.27 -11.78
C ASP A 59 -18.34 -19.87 -12.25
N GLY A 60 -18.85 -18.73 -11.74
CA GLY A 60 -20.18 -18.18 -11.97
C GLY A 60 -21.15 -18.47 -10.84
N SER A 61 -20.80 -19.35 -9.90
CA SER A 61 -21.65 -19.70 -8.75
C SER A 61 -21.81 -18.56 -7.75
N LEU A 62 -20.98 -17.52 -7.80
CA LEU A 62 -21.01 -16.35 -6.93
C LEU A 62 -21.35 -15.04 -7.65
N SER A 63 -21.92 -15.14 -8.87
CA SER A 63 -22.30 -13.99 -9.70
C SER A 63 -23.22 -12.97 -9.02
N ASP A 64 -24.16 -13.40 -8.17
CA ASP A 64 -25.00 -12.48 -7.38
C ASP A 64 -24.17 -11.58 -6.45
N PHE A 65 -23.14 -12.12 -5.80
CA PHE A 65 -22.23 -11.32 -4.97
C PHE A 65 -21.45 -10.33 -5.82
N PHE A 66 -20.89 -10.77 -6.94
CA PHE A 66 -20.18 -9.88 -7.87
C PHE A 66 -21.08 -8.74 -8.34
N ASP A 67 -22.34 -9.03 -8.68
CA ASP A 67 -23.30 -8.04 -9.16
C ASP A 67 -23.63 -6.99 -8.09
N ARG A 68 -23.78 -7.42 -6.84
CA ARG A 68 -24.05 -6.53 -5.70
C ARG A 68 -22.82 -5.78 -5.21
N LEU A 69 -21.61 -6.32 -5.36
CA LEU A 69 -20.35 -5.62 -5.06
C LEU A 69 -20.05 -4.51 -6.08
N THR A 70 -20.53 -4.68 -7.32
CA THR A 70 -20.23 -3.78 -8.45
C THR A 70 -21.41 -2.90 -8.85
N THR A 71 -22.53 -2.92 -8.12
CA THR A 71 -23.67 -2.03 -8.37
C THR A 71 -23.41 -0.60 -7.88
N ARG A 72 -24.11 0.36 -8.50
CA ARG A 72 -24.21 1.75 -8.04
C ARG A 72 -25.44 2.00 -7.16
N ASP A 73 -26.41 1.09 -7.19
CA ASP A 73 -27.64 1.20 -6.43
C ASP A 73 -27.37 0.90 -4.95
N TYR A 74 -27.71 1.86 -4.09
CA TYR A 74 -27.47 1.73 -2.65
C TYR A 74 -28.34 0.65 -2.00
N ASP A 75 -29.53 0.39 -2.53
CA ASP A 75 -30.45 -0.59 -1.95
C ASP A 75 -30.00 -2.04 -2.23
N ASP A 76 -29.25 -2.25 -3.32
CA ASP A 76 -28.74 -3.57 -3.73
C ASP A 76 -27.26 -3.82 -3.34
N LEU A 77 -26.53 -2.74 -3.02
CA LEU A 77 -25.08 -2.76 -2.78
C LEU A 77 -24.68 -3.70 -1.63
N LEU A 78 -23.69 -4.55 -1.91
CA LEU A 78 -22.88 -5.20 -0.89
C LEU A 78 -21.50 -4.55 -0.81
N GLN A 79 -20.99 -4.45 0.41
CA GLN A 79 -19.57 -4.19 0.62
C GLN A 79 -18.81 -5.51 0.69
N GLY A 80 -17.50 -5.42 0.45
CA GLY A 80 -16.54 -6.50 0.62
C GLY A 80 -15.67 -6.33 1.87
N ALA A 81 -15.14 -7.45 2.36
CA ALA A 81 -14.14 -7.50 3.41
C ALA A 81 -13.16 -8.67 3.22
N MET A 82 -12.02 -8.61 3.91
CA MET A 82 -11.01 -9.66 3.93
C MET A 82 -10.62 -10.03 5.36
N PHE A 83 -10.84 -11.28 5.77
CA PHE A 83 -10.47 -11.77 7.10
C PHE A 83 -9.36 -12.81 7.02
N LEU A 84 -8.11 -12.34 7.10
CA LEU A 84 -6.93 -13.24 7.08
C LEU A 84 -6.34 -13.48 8.47
N THR A 85 -6.05 -12.40 9.18
CA THR A 85 -5.22 -12.43 10.38
C THR A 85 -5.88 -13.23 11.49
N GLU A 86 -5.12 -14.12 12.12
CA GLU A 86 -5.53 -14.89 13.29
C GLU A 86 -4.63 -14.52 14.50
N ARG A 87 -4.91 -15.09 15.68
CA ARG A 87 -4.26 -14.67 16.94
C ARG A 87 -2.76 -14.90 16.96
N GLN A 88 -2.31 -15.98 16.34
CA GLN A 88 -0.93 -16.43 16.21
C GLN A 88 -0.11 -15.56 15.24
N GLY A 89 -0.75 -14.89 14.28
CA GLY A 89 -0.04 -13.97 13.39
C GLY A 89 -0.84 -13.53 12.16
N GLY A 90 -0.55 -12.32 11.68
CA GLY A 90 -1.03 -11.80 10.40
C GLY A 90 -0.03 -11.93 9.26
N SER A 91 1.26 -11.67 9.53
CA SER A 91 2.32 -11.78 8.51
C SER A 91 2.60 -13.21 8.08
N ASP A 92 2.35 -14.19 8.95
CA ASP A 92 2.50 -15.62 8.68
C ASP A 92 1.13 -16.26 8.42
N VAL A 93 0.54 -15.91 7.28
CA VAL A 93 -0.78 -16.44 6.85
C VAL A 93 -0.78 -17.97 6.71
N VAL A 94 0.40 -18.59 6.52
CA VAL A 94 0.54 -20.05 6.43
C VAL A 94 0.12 -20.73 7.73
N ALA A 95 0.29 -20.05 8.87
CA ALA A 95 -0.10 -20.55 10.18
C ALA A 95 -1.62 -20.54 10.44
N THR A 96 -2.47 -20.22 9.44
CA THR A 96 -3.94 -20.27 9.54
C THR A 96 -4.43 -21.59 10.16
N GLU A 97 -5.23 -21.46 11.23
CA GLU A 97 -5.87 -22.52 12.01
C GLU A 97 -7.35 -22.68 11.68
N THR A 98 -8.01 -21.68 11.05
CA THR A 98 -9.41 -21.82 10.61
C THR A 98 -9.55 -23.03 9.68
N VAL A 99 -10.49 -23.93 10.01
CA VAL A 99 -10.79 -25.15 9.26
C VAL A 99 -12.04 -24.96 8.41
N ALA A 100 -12.04 -25.54 7.21
CA ALA A 100 -13.20 -25.61 6.33
C ALA A 100 -13.59 -27.07 6.06
N GLU A 101 -14.77 -27.48 6.52
CA GLU A 101 -15.33 -28.81 6.28
C GLU A 101 -16.39 -28.74 5.17
N GLN A 102 -16.36 -29.68 4.23
CA GLN A 102 -17.34 -29.72 3.15
C GLN A 102 -18.71 -30.17 3.68
N ALA A 103 -19.79 -29.47 3.33
CA ALA A 103 -21.15 -29.81 3.72
C ALA A 103 -22.14 -29.53 2.58
N ASP A 104 -22.73 -30.58 2.02
CA ASP A 104 -23.68 -30.52 0.90
C ASP A 104 -23.19 -29.61 -0.25
N ASP A 105 -23.81 -28.45 -0.46
CA ASP A 105 -23.52 -27.45 -1.50
C ASP A 105 -22.66 -26.27 -0.99
N CYS A 106 -22.15 -26.34 0.23
CA CYS A 106 -21.37 -25.30 0.88
C CYS A 106 -20.18 -25.86 1.67
N TRP A 107 -19.48 -24.97 2.37
CA TRP A 107 -18.44 -25.28 3.34
C TRP A 107 -18.82 -24.72 4.70
N ARG A 108 -18.40 -25.39 5.76
CA ARG A 108 -18.61 -25.00 7.16
C ARG A 108 -17.27 -24.61 7.75
N LEU A 109 -17.12 -23.31 8.03
CA LEU A 109 -15.89 -22.75 8.58
C LEU A 109 -15.98 -22.70 10.10
N THR A 110 -14.89 -23.11 10.76
CA THR A 110 -14.72 -23.02 12.21
C THR A 110 -13.33 -22.49 12.53
N GLY A 111 -13.26 -21.40 13.30
CA GLY A 111 -11.99 -20.74 13.62
C GLY A 111 -12.18 -19.33 14.15
N GLU A 112 -11.07 -18.67 14.47
CA GLU A 112 -11.05 -17.29 14.98
C GLU A 112 -10.28 -16.37 14.04
N LYS A 113 -10.91 -15.26 13.65
CA LYS A 113 -10.29 -14.17 12.90
C LYS A 113 -10.09 -12.97 13.82
N TRP A 114 -8.88 -12.44 13.84
CA TRP A 114 -8.41 -11.54 14.88
C TRP A 114 -8.50 -10.06 14.55
N PHE A 115 -8.31 -9.68 13.29
CA PHE A 115 -8.51 -8.30 12.80
C PHE A 115 -9.40 -8.33 11.57
N CYS A 116 -10.68 -8.08 11.77
CA CYS A 116 -11.72 -8.16 10.76
C CYS A 116 -12.24 -6.74 10.48
N SER A 117 -11.61 -6.02 9.56
CA SER A 117 -12.05 -4.67 9.16
C SER A 117 -13.28 -4.73 8.27
N ASN A 118 -14.16 -3.73 8.38
CA ASN A 118 -15.47 -3.72 7.72
C ASN A 118 -16.28 -4.98 8.07
N VAL A 119 -16.39 -5.24 9.39
CA VAL A 119 -16.94 -6.51 9.90
C VAL A 119 -18.42 -6.73 9.53
N ASP A 120 -19.14 -5.66 9.27
CA ASP A 120 -20.53 -5.59 8.80
C ASP A 120 -20.65 -5.71 7.26
N SER A 121 -19.60 -6.17 6.60
CA SER A 121 -19.58 -6.45 5.17
C SER A 121 -20.44 -7.65 4.79
N GLY A 122 -21.19 -7.52 3.70
CA GLY A 122 -22.07 -8.58 3.20
C GLY A 122 -21.36 -9.71 2.44
N ALA A 123 -20.13 -9.48 1.95
CA ALA A 123 -19.29 -10.51 1.32
C ALA A 123 -17.88 -10.47 1.92
N ILE A 124 -17.43 -11.58 2.51
CA ILE A 124 -16.15 -11.65 3.21
C ILE A 124 -15.29 -12.74 2.55
N LEU A 125 -14.10 -12.37 2.09
CA LEU A 125 -13.11 -13.36 1.66
C LEU A 125 -12.21 -13.78 2.84
N THR A 126 -12.05 -15.08 3.02
CA THR A 126 -11.22 -15.65 4.09
C THR A 126 -10.47 -16.89 3.62
N LEU A 127 -9.27 -17.09 4.16
CA LEU A 127 -8.53 -18.34 4.01
C LEU A 127 -8.89 -19.30 5.14
N ALA A 128 -9.04 -20.56 4.77
CA ALA A 128 -9.21 -21.68 5.70
C ALA A 128 -8.55 -22.94 5.13
N ARG A 129 -8.27 -23.89 6.01
CA ARG A 129 -7.60 -25.15 5.69
C ARG A 129 -8.63 -26.28 5.67
N ARG A 130 -8.64 -27.08 4.61
CA ARG A 130 -9.44 -28.31 4.60
C ARG A 130 -8.77 -29.38 5.48
N PRO A 131 -9.52 -30.27 6.15
CA PRO A 131 -8.95 -31.34 6.98
C PRO A 131 -7.93 -32.24 6.26
N ASP A 132 -8.10 -32.43 4.95
CA ASP A 132 -7.25 -33.26 4.09
C ASP A 132 -6.11 -32.47 3.40
N ALA A 133 -6.02 -31.16 3.64
CA ALA A 133 -5.10 -30.30 2.93
C ALA A 133 -3.63 -30.52 3.33
N ARG A 134 -2.74 -30.31 2.36
CA ARG A 134 -1.29 -30.34 2.57
C ARG A 134 -0.84 -29.19 3.49
N GLY A 135 0.36 -29.30 4.06
CA GLY A 135 0.99 -28.19 4.77
C GLY A 135 1.34 -27.02 3.84
N GLY A 136 1.63 -25.85 4.42
CA GLY A 136 2.05 -24.67 3.65
C GLY A 136 0.89 -23.90 3.01
N THR A 137 1.24 -22.99 2.08
CA THR A 137 0.29 -22.15 1.33
C THR A 137 -0.61 -22.95 0.40
N ALA A 138 -0.13 -24.06 -0.17
CA ALA A 138 -0.90 -24.95 -1.04
C ALA A 138 -2.06 -25.65 -0.32
N GLY A 139 -2.04 -25.67 1.02
CA GLY A 139 -3.14 -26.20 1.81
C GLY A 139 -4.25 -25.21 2.14
N LEU A 140 -4.14 -23.96 1.70
CA LEU A 140 -5.12 -22.92 1.97
C LEU A 140 -6.07 -22.78 0.78
N SER A 141 -7.37 -22.91 1.06
CA SER A 141 -8.45 -22.62 0.13
C SER A 141 -9.02 -21.23 0.44
N LEU A 142 -9.56 -20.56 -0.58
CA LEU A 142 -10.22 -19.28 -0.44
C LEU A 142 -11.73 -19.47 -0.41
N PHE A 143 -12.40 -18.81 0.53
CA PHE A 143 -13.85 -18.90 0.69
C PHE A 143 -14.49 -17.52 0.74
N LEU A 144 -15.67 -17.40 0.14
CA LEU A 144 -16.61 -16.31 0.33
C LEU A 144 -17.59 -16.68 1.44
N VAL A 145 -17.59 -15.91 2.51
CA VAL A 145 -18.53 -15.99 3.63
C VAL A 145 -19.53 -14.84 3.47
N PRO A 146 -20.82 -15.12 3.24
CA PRO A 146 -21.83 -14.06 3.20
C PRO A 146 -22.27 -13.67 4.62
N GLU A 147 -22.70 -12.42 4.80
CA GLU A 147 -23.39 -12.00 6.03
C GLU A 147 -24.74 -12.72 6.19
N THR A 148 -25.49 -12.79 5.09
CA THR A 148 -26.80 -13.45 5.02
C THR A 148 -26.69 -14.65 4.08
N LYS A 149 -27.08 -15.83 4.56
CA LYS A 149 -27.14 -17.06 3.78
C LYS A 149 -28.12 -16.93 2.60
N ARG A 150 -28.02 -17.83 1.63
CA ARG A 150 -28.91 -17.83 0.45
C ARG A 150 -30.39 -18.05 0.79
N ASP A 151 -30.71 -18.66 1.93
CA ASP A 151 -32.08 -18.82 2.43
C ASP A 151 -32.64 -17.55 3.12
N GLY A 152 -31.82 -16.51 3.27
CA GLY A 152 -32.18 -15.24 3.90
C GLY A 152 -31.92 -15.20 5.41
N GLU A 153 -31.45 -16.27 6.03
CA GLU A 153 -31.05 -16.26 7.44
C GLU A 153 -29.68 -15.62 7.63
N GLN A 154 -29.44 -15.04 8.81
CA GLN A 154 -28.11 -14.56 9.18
C GLN A 154 -27.12 -15.73 9.26
N ASN A 155 -25.89 -15.50 8.81
CA ASN A 155 -24.86 -16.54 8.82
C ASN A 155 -24.30 -16.77 10.24
N ASP A 156 -23.81 -17.98 10.49
CA ASP A 156 -23.44 -18.45 11.82
C ASP A 156 -22.02 -18.04 12.23
N TYR A 157 -21.76 -16.73 12.35
CA TYR A 157 -20.53 -16.21 12.94
C TYR A 157 -20.81 -15.22 14.07
N TYR A 158 -19.88 -15.13 15.01
CA TYR A 158 -20.03 -14.32 16.21
C TYR A 158 -18.98 -13.21 16.27
N ILE A 159 -19.43 -11.96 16.24
CA ILE A 159 -18.59 -10.79 16.48
C ILE A 159 -18.38 -10.66 18.00
N ARG A 160 -17.18 -11.01 18.48
CA ARG A 160 -16.87 -11.02 19.92
C ARG A 160 -16.82 -9.62 20.51
N ARG A 161 -16.12 -8.72 19.83
CA ARG A 161 -15.98 -7.31 20.19
C ARG A 161 -15.40 -6.51 19.03
N LEU A 162 -15.67 -5.21 19.03
CA LEU A 162 -14.92 -4.25 18.22
C LEU A 162 -13.55 -3.97 18.87
N LYS A 163 -12.57 -3.64 18.03
CA LYS A 163 -11.24 -3.17 18.45
C LYS A 163 -11.34 -1.72 18.90
N ASP A 164 -10.72 -1.41 20.03
CA ASP A 164 -10.43 -0.03 20.43
C ASP A 164 -9.13 0.39 19.76
N LYS A 165 -9.22 1.23 18.71
CA LYS A 165 -8.11 1.52 17.79
C LYS A 165 -7.57 2.93 17.96
N LEU A 166 -6.25 3.09 17.76
CA LEU A 166 -5.59 4.39 17.74
C LEU A 166 -6.21 5.36 16.73
N GLY A 167 -6.52 4.88 15.52
CA GLY A 167 -7.05 5.63 14.39
C GLY A 167 -8.02 4.76 13.58
N THR A 168 -8.49 5.27 12.44
CA THR A 168 -9.51 4.65 11.58
C THR A 168 -10.73 4.18 12.37
N VAL A 169 -11.10 4.95 13.40
CA VAL A 169 -12.26 4.66 14.28
C VAL A 169 -13.56 4.58 13.48
N SER A 170 -13.61 5.25 12.32
CA SER A 170 -14.68 5.17 11.32
C SER A 170 -14.88 3.77 10.73
N VAL A 171 -13.88 2.89 10.77
CA VAL A 171 -13.97 1.52 10.25
C VAL A 171 -14.28 0.56 11.40
N PRO A 172 -15.41 -0.15 11.40
CA PRO A 172 -15.68 -1.16 12.39
C PRO A 172 -14.75 -2.36 12.16
N THR A 173 -13.78 -2.52 13.06
CA THR A 173 -12.83 -3.65 13.04
C THR A 173 -13.09 -4.53 14.25
N ALA A 174 -13.18 -5.84 14.07
CA ALA A 174 -13.59 -6.76 15.13
C ALA A 174 -12.72 -8.02 15.27
N GLU A 175 -13.00 -8.77 16.33
CA GLU A 175 -12.67 -10.20 16.48
C GLU A 175 -13.91 -11.02 16.10
N VAL A 176 -13.75 -11.97 15.19
CA VAL A 176 -14.84 -12.80 14.66
C VAL A 176 -14.54 -14.27 14.93
N GLU A 177 -15.56 -15.02 15.35
CA GLU A 177 -15.51 -16.47 15.51
C GLU A 177 -16.46 -17.13 14.53
N PHE A 178 -15.92 -17.97 13.65
CA PHE A 178 -16.69 -18.83 12.77
C PHE A 178 -17.13 -20.09 13.52
N ARG A 179 -18.42 -20.47 13.42
CA ARG A 179 -19.06 -21.55 14.18
C ARG A 179 -19.86 -22.50 13.29
N GLY A 180 -19.17 -23.20 12.38
CA GLY A 180 -19.85 -23.89 11.28
C GLY A 180 -20.47 -22.90 10.30
N THR A 181 -19.84 -21.74 10.16
CA THR A 181 -20.29 -20.64 9.30
C THR A 181 -20.32 -21.09 7.86
N GLU A 182 -21.42 -20.82 7.17
CA GLU A 182 -21.56 -21.18 5.76
C GLU A 182 -20.62 -20.35 4.90
N ALA A 183 -19.91 -21.00 3.98
CA ALA A 183 -19.03 -20.36 3.03
C ALA A 183 -19.03 -21.10 1.69
N TYR A 184 -18.60 -20.40 0.64
CA TYR A 184 -18.51 -20.95 -0.71
C TYR A 184 -17.08 -20.89 -1.19
N LEU A 185 -16.60 -21.98 -1.80
CA LEU A 185 -15.26 -22.04 -2.35
C LEU A 185 -15.11 -21.04 -3.50
N VAL A 186 -13.99 -20.32 -3.54
CA VAL A 186 -13.62 -19.45 -4.67
C VAL A 186 -12.50 -20.12 -5.45
N GLY A 187 -12.78 -20.50 -6.70
CA GLY A 187 -11.85 -21.20 -7.58
C GLY A 187 -11.46 -22.60 -7.05
N GLU A 188 -10.19 -22.94 -7.17
CA GLU A 188 -9.67 -24.26 -6.77
C GLU A 188 -9.21 -24.34 -5.31
N THR A 189 -9.38 -25.53 -4.71
CA THR A 189 -9.08 -25.78 -3.30
C THR A 189 -7.61 -25.63 -2.88
N GLU A 190 -6.65 -25.71 -3.81
CA GLU A 190 -5.21 -25.64 -3.49
C GLU A 190 -4.58 -24.30 -3.91
N SER A 191 -5.40 -23.38 -4.42
CA SER A 191 -4.95 -22.11 -5.01
C SER A 191 -5.38 -20.88 -4.20
N GLY A 192 -5.93 -21.07 -2.99
CA GLY A 192 -6.55 -19.99 -2.22
C GLY A 192 -5.60 -18.85 -1.88
N PHE A 193 -4.36 -19.15 -1.46
CA PHE A 193 -3.37 -18.11 -1.20
C PHE A 193 -2.99 -17.32 -2.46
N LYS A 194 -2.92 -17.98 -3.63
CA LYS A 194 -2.65 -17.32 -4.91
C LYS A 194 -3.77 -16.33 -5.24
N TYR A 195 -5.03 -16.75 -5.15
CA TYR A 195 -6.17 -15.87 -5.41
C TYR A 195 -6.23 -14.70 -4.42
N MET A 196 -5.97 -14.97 -3.14
CA MET A 196 -5.90 -13.92 -2.11
C MET A 196 -4.76 -12.92 -2.38
N SER A 197 -3.66 -13.36 -2.97
CA SER A 197 -2.55 -12.45 -3.31
C SER A 197 -2.92 -11.39 -4.34
N GLU A 198 -3.90 -11.66 -5.22
CA GLU A 198 -4.43 -10.66 -6.16
C GLU A 198 -5.12 -9.51 -5.41
N MET A 199 -5.97 -9.86 -4.43
CA MET A 199 -6.63 -8.89 -3.56
C MET A 199 -5.62 -8.10 -2.74
N LEU A 200 -4.64 -8.77 -2.12
CA LEU A 200 -3.58 -8.11 -1.36
C LEU A 200 -2.77 -7.12 -2.21
N ASN A 201 -2.50 -7.44 -3.48
CA ASN A 201 -1.81 -6.51 -4.38
C ASN A 201 -2.66 -5.26 -4.65
N LEU A 202 -3.97 -5.41 -4.90
CA LEU A 202 -4.90 -4.28 -5.03
C LEU A 202 -4.93 -3.44 -3.75
N GLU A 203 -5.06 -4.07 -2.58
CA GLU A 203 -5.15 -3.35 -1.32
C GLU A 203 -3.86 -2.63 -0.96
N ARG A 204 -2.70 -3.21 -1.27
CA ARG A 204 -1.40 -2.55 -1.08
C ARG A 204 -1.26 -1.31 -1.96
N ILE A 205 -1.67 -1.38 -3.23
CA ILE A 205 -1.62 -0.21 -4.10
C ILE A 205 -2.68 0.83 -3.70
N ALA A 206 -3.91 0.43 -3.36
CA ALA A 206 -4.94 1.32 -2.84
C ALA A 206 -4.50 2.03 -1.54
N ASN A 207 -3.83 1.31 -0.64
CA ASN A 207 -3.20 1.90 0.54
C ASN A 207 -2.18 2.98 0.17
N ALA A 208 -1.34 2.76 -0.85
CA ALA A 208 -0.37 3.75 -1.30
C ALA A 208 -1.06 5.01 -1.88
N PHE A 209 -2.16 4.84 -2.62
CA PHE A 209 -2.98 5.97 -3.09
C PHE A 209 -3.62 6.72 -1.90
N ALA A 210 -4.13 6.00 -0.89
CA ALA A 210 -4.65 6.59 0.34
C ALA A 210 -3.56 7.35 1.12
N SER A 211 -2.34 6.81 1.21
CA SER A 211 -1.18 7.51 1.78
C SER A 211 -0.89 8.82 1.04
N CYS A 212 -0.92 8.82 -0.29
CA CYS A 212 -0.72 10.04 -1.07
C CYS A 212 -1.83 11.08 -0.82
N GLY A 213 -3.10 10.65 -0.74
CA GLY A 213 -4.21 11.54 -0.43
C GLY A 213 -4.11 12.16 0.97
N LEU A 214 -3.71 11.37 1.97
CA LEU A 214 -3.47 11.87 3.33
C LEU A 214 -2.31 12.86 3.38
N ILE A 215 -1.18 12.56 2.72
CA ILE A 215 -0.03 13.48 2.60
C ILE A 215 -0.50 14.80 1.99
N GLY A 216 -1.28 14.74 0.91
CA GLY A 216 -1.84 15.91 0.26
C GLY A 216 -2.77 16.73 1.17
N ARG A 217 -3.61 16.06 1.97
CA ARG A 217 -4.46 16.73 2.96
C ARG A 217 -3.64 17.39 4.07
N ALA A 218 -2.65 16.69 4.63
CA ALA A 218 -1.77 17.23 5.66
C ALA A 218 -1.00 18.47 5.14
N LEU A 219 -0.47 18.41 3.92
CA LEU A 219 0.17 19.54 3.25
C LEU A 219 -0.79 20.73 3.07
N LEU A 220 -2.05 20.48 2.68
CA LEU A 220 -3.05 21.53 2.54
C LEU A 220 -3.31 22.24 3.87
N GLU A 221 -3.52 21.50 4.95
CA GLU A 221 -3.71 22.06 6.30
C GLU A 221 -2.51 22.91 6.73
N SER A 222 -1.29 22.41 6.47
CA SER A 222 -0.05 23.14 6.76
C SER A 222 0.07 24.44 5.97
N LYS A 223 -0.20 24.41 4.66
CA LYS A 223 -0.18 25.61 3.81
C LYS A 223 -1.19 26.65 4.26
N VAL A 224 -2.43 26.23 4.53
CA VAL A 224 -3.48 27.12 5.01
C VAL A 224 -3.11 27.72 6.36
N ARG A 225 -2.61 26.90 7.29
CA ARG A 225 -2.15 27.40 8.59
C ARG A 225 -1.01 28.40 8.44
N ALA A 226 -0.01 28.06 7.64
CA ALA A 226 1.17 28.88 7.49
C ALA A 226 0.87 30.25 6.87
N ALA A 227 -0.04 30.29 5.89
CA ALA A 227 -0.47 31.51 5.22
C ALA A 227 -1.34 32.41 6.09
N ASN A 228 -2.00 31.89 7.14
CA ASN A 228 -2.96 32.65 7.95
C ASN A 228 -2.50 32.88 9.39
N ARG A 229 -1.48 32.18 9.87
CA ARG A 229 -0.97 32.36 11.23
C ARG A 229 0.07 33.48 11.27
N GLU A 230 -0.25 34.56 11.97
CA GLU A 230 0.75 35.56 12.35
C GLU A 230 1.55 35.13 13.57
N ALA A 231 2.87 35.25 13.50
CA ALA A 231 3.78 35.14 14.63
C ALA A 231 4.99 36.03 14.37
N PHE A 232 5.52 36.65 15.43
CA PHE A 232 6.72 37.50 15.34
C PHE A 232 6.64 38.61 14.26
N GLY A 233 5.43 39.12 13.96
CA GLY A 233 5.20 40.29 13.11
C GLY A 233 4.84 40.02 11.64
N GLN A 234 4.72 38.75 11.20
CA GLN A 234 4.23 38.40 9.86
C GLN A 234 3.61 37.00 9.84
N HIS A 235 3.02 36.62 8.70
CA HIS A 235 2.58 35.24 8.48
C HIS A 235 3.77 34.28 8.50
N ILE A 236 3.58 33.08 9.08
CA ILE A 236 4.70 32.18 9.29
C ILE A 236 5.29 31.64 7.97
N ASP A 237 4.50 31.59 6.89
CA ASP A 237 4.96 31.25 5.52
C ASP A 237 5.97 32.27 4.92
N ARG A 238 6.20 33.40 5.58
CA ARG A 238 7.20 34.39 5.19
C ARG A 238 8.58 34.11 5.78
N TYR A 239 8.69 33.27 6.81
CA TYR A 239 9.99 32.90 7.37
C TYR A 239 10.69 31.84 6.51
N PRO A 240 12.01 31.97 6.29
CA PRO A 240 12.77 31.01 5.48
C PRO A 240 12.65 29.56 5.95
N LEU A 241 12.61 29.33 7.26
CA LEU A 241 12.50 27.98 7.84
C LEU A 241 11.18 27.30 7.42
N MET A 242 10.04 27.95 7.68
CA MET A 242 8.73 27.44 7.27
C MET A 242 8.61 27.27 5.75
N ARG A 243 9.25 28.14 4.95
CA ARG A 243 9.27 27.98 3.49
C ARG A 243 9.99 26.71 3.07
N ARG A 244 11.16 26.43 3.65
CA ARG A 244 11.88 25.18 3.42
C ARG A 244 10.98 23.99 3.76
N ASP A 245 10.38 24.00 4.94
CA ASP A 245 9.57 22.86 5.39
C ASP A 245 8.33 22.64 4.50
N LEU A 246 7.66 23.72 4.06
CA LEU A 246 6.53 23.62 3.12
C LEU A 246 6.95 23.15 1.71
N VAL A 247 8.18 23.48 1.27
CA VAL A 247 8.75 22.96 0.02
C VAL A 247 9.04 21.47 0.16
N GLU A 248 9.69 21.04 1.23
CA GLU A 248 9.98 19.62 1.50
C GLU A 248 8.69 18.78 1.54
N MET A 249 7.67 19.23 2.27
CA MET A 249 6.38 18.53 2.30
C MET A 249 5.69 18.49 0.92
N ALA A 250 5.82 19.55 0.10
CA ALA A 250 5.25 19.59 -1.24
C ALA A 250 5.96 18.63 -2.20
N VAL A 251 7.29 18.58 -2.14
CA VAL A 251 8.12 17.66 -2.92
C VAL A 251 7.86 16.22 -2.50
N ALA A 252 7.75 15.93 -1.20
CA ALA A 252 7.39 14.62 -0.70
C ALA A 252 6.01 14.14 -1.23
N HIS A 253 5.01 15.02 -1.27
CA HIS A 253 3.71 14.71 -1.85
C HIS A 253 3.80 14.38 -3.35
N GLU A 254 4.54 15.17 -4.12
CA GLU A 254 4.71 14.93 -5.56
C GLU A 254 5.51 13.67 -5.87
N ALA A 255 6.59 13.42 -5.13
CA ALA A 255 7.38 12.21 -5.23
C ALA A 255 6.54 10.95 -4.95
N ALA A 256 5.82 10.94 -3.82
CA ALA A 256 4.92 9.85 -3.45
C ALA A 256 3.84 9.63 -4.51
N THR A 257 3.23 10.72 -5.00
CA THR A 257 2.17 10.66 -6.03
C THR A 257 2.73 10.12 -7.35
N ALA A 258 3.87 10.63 -7.83
CA ALA A 258 4.47 10.19 -9.09
C ALA A 258 4.80 8.68 -9.06
N PHE A 259 5.46 8.21 -8.00
CA PHE A 259 5.79 6.80 -7.85
C PHE A 259 4.54 5.91 -7.76
N THR A 260 3.58 6.28 -6.91
CA THR A 260 2.35 5.51 -6.69
C THR A 260 1.48 5.43 -7.94
N PHE A 261 1.33 6.51 -8.70
CA PHE A 261 0.59 6.48 -9.96
C PHE A 261 1.27 5.60 -11.01
N ASP A 262 2.61 5.58 -11.03
CA ASP A 262 3.34 4.70 -11.95
C ASP A 262 3.21 3.23 -11.54
N ALA A 263 3.33 2.91 -10.25
CA ALA A 263 3.04 1.58 -9.72
C ALA A 263 1.59 1.14 -10.01
N GLY A 264 0.62 2.06 -9.91
CA GLY A 264 -0.78 1.82 -10.27
C GLY A 264 -1.00 1.52 -11.76
N LYS A 265 -0.21 2.14 -12.66
CA LYS A 265 -0.23 1.81 -14.10
C LYS A 265 0.27 0.40 -14.35
N GLU A 266 1.35 -0.01 -13.70
CA GLU A 266 1.87 -1.37 -13.87
C GLU A 266 0.92 -2.41 -13.26
N PHE A 267 0.26 -2.09 -12.14
CA PHE A 267 -0.85 -2.92 -11.62
C PHE A 267 -1.99 -3.04 -12.63
N GLU A 268 -2.43 -1.93 -13.25
CA GLU A 268 -3.48 -1.96 -14.25
C GLU A 268 -3.11 -2.77 -15.50
N ARG A 269 -1.88 -2.60 -16.01
CA ARG A 269 -1.40 -3.37 -17.16
C ARG A 269 -1.46 -4.87 -16.85
N TYR A 270 -0.91 -5.26 -15.70
CA TYR A 270 -1.00 -6.64 -15.22
C TYR A 270 -2.47 -7.09 -15.07
N HIS A 271 -3.33 -6.21 -14.53
CA HIS A 271 -4.74 -6.53 -14.35
C HIS A 271 -5.44 -6.85 -15.68
N ARG A 272 -5.08 -6.13 -16.75
CA ARG A 272 -5.56 -6.35 -18.13
C ARG A 272 -4.90 -7.52 -18.86
N GLY A 273 -4.02 -8.27 -18.21
CA GLY A 273 -3.37 -9.45 -18.77
C GLY A 273 -2.05 -9.19 -19.49
N ASP A 274 -1.42 -8.02 -19.29
CA ASP A 274 -0.06 -7.76 -19.76
C ASP A 274 0.95 -8.48 -18.85
N GLU A 275 1.45 -9.63 -19.30
CA GLU A 275 2.40 -10.45 -18.53
C GLU A 275 3.74 -9.73 -18.28
N ASP A 276 4.16 -8.84 -19.20
CA ASP A 276 5.41 -8.08 -19.06
C ASP A 276 5.33 -7.06 -17.91
N ALA A 277 4.12 -6.67 -17.50
CA ALA A 277 3.91 -5.75 -16.38
C ALA A 277 4.01 -6.44 -15.01
N PHE A 278 3.92 -7.77 -14.95
CA PHE A 278 3.88 -8.51 -13.68
C PHE A 278 5.14 -8.25 -12.83
N ALA A 279 6.32 -8.38 -13.42
CA ALA A 279 7.58 -8.19 -12.71
C ALA A 279 7.70 -6.77 -12.13
N LEU A 280 7.36 -5.74 -12.90
CA LEU A 280 7.33 -4.36 -12.42
C LEU A 280 6.32 -4.15 -11.30
N MET A 281 5.07 -4.60 -11.48
CA MET A 281 4.03 -4.53 -10.45
C MET A 281 4.51 -5.19 -9.15
N ARG A 282 5.12 -6.38 -9.26
CA ARG A 282 5.56 -7.20 -8.12
C ARG A 282 6.60 -6.50 -7.24
N MET A 283 7.42 -5.63 -7.83
CA MET A 283 8.38 -4.80 -7.12
C MET A 283 7.82 -3.45 -6.69
N LEU A 284 7.14 -2.74 -7.59
CA LEU A 284 6.73 -1.35 -7.33
C LEU A 284 5.60 -1.25 -6.30
N VAL A 285 4.64 -2.18 -6.29
CA VAL A 285 3.53 -2.16 -5.32
C VAL A 285 3.99 -2.25 -3.85
N PRO A 286 4.81 -3.23 -3.42
CA PRO A 286 5.28 -3.28 -2.03
C PRO A 286 6.18 -2.08 -1.67
N ILE A 287 6.96 -1.54 -2.61
CA ILE A 287 7.75 -0.32 -2.40
C ILE A 287 6.83 0.89 -2.19
N ALA A 288 5.84 1.09 -3.07
CA ALA A 288 4.87 2.18 -2.97
C ALA A 288 4.18 2.16 -1.61
N LYS A 289 3.61 1.01 -1.23
CA LYS A 289 2.90 0.81 0.03
C LYS A 289 3.80 1.11 1.23
N SER A 290 4.99 0.51 1.29
CA SER A 290 5.87 0.64 2.45
C SER A 290 6.45 2.05 2.61
N ARG A 291 6.87 2.70 1.52
CA ARG A 291 7.47 4.05 1.55
C ARG A 291 6.43 5.12 1.82
N THR A 292 5.34 5.14 1.04
CA THR A 292 4.32 6.18 1.20
C THR A 292 3.58 6.08 2.53
N GLY A 293 3.38 4.87 3.07
CA GLY A 293 2.82 4.67 4.41
C GLY A 293 3.67 5.30 5.52
N ARG A 294 5.00 5.25 5.41
CA ARG A 294 5.91 5.93 6.36
C ARG A 294 5.91 7.44 6.16
N MET A 295 6.03 7.89 4.91
CA MET A 295 5.97 9.31 4.55
C MET A 295 4.67 9.96 5.06
N ALA A 296 3.54 9.24 4.99
CA ALA A 296 2.25 9.72 5.49
C ALA A 296 2.27 10.01 6.99
N VAL A 297 2.90 9.15 7.80
CA VAL A 297 3.05 9.39 9.25
C VAL A 297 3.93 10.61 9.51
N ASP A 298 5.09 10.69 8.85
CA ASP A 298 6.05 11.77 9.05
C ASP A 298 5.44 13.13 8.69
N VAL A 299 4.79 13.22 7.52
CA VAL A 299 4.11 14.43 7.05
C VAL A 299 2.93 14.79 7.94
N ALA A 300 2.11 13.82 8.38
CA ALA A 300 0.98 14.09 9.26
C ALA A 300 1.42 14.59 10.64
N SER A 301 2.48 13.99 11.19
CA SER A 301 3.08 14.41 12.45
C SER A 301 3.59 15.84 12.35
N TYR A 302 4.32 16.15 11.28
CA TYR A 302 4.86 17.50 11.08
C TYR A 302 3.77 18.54 10.79
N ALA A 303 2.70 18.17 10.07
CA ALA A 303 1.54 19.03 9.88
C ALA A 303 0.87 19.40 11.23
N MET A 304 0.87 18.48 12.18
CA MET A 304 0.41 18.73 13.54
C MET A 304 1.33 19.74 14.26
N GLU A 305 2.65 19.64 14.07
CA GLU A 305 3.63 20.60 14.63
C GLU A 305 3.44 22.01 14.06
N ILE A 306 3.16 22.15 12.76
CA ILE A 306 2.87 23.46 12.11
C ILE A 306 1.62 24.12 12.71
N GLN A 307 0.64 23.33 13.18
CA GLN A 307 -0.52 23.84 13.91
C GLN A 307 -0.18 24.26 15.36
N ALA A 308 0.98 23.87 15.88
CA ALA A 308 1.42 24.03 17.26
C ALA A 308 0.41 23.42 18.25
N GLY A 309 0.11 24.09 19.35
CA GLY A 309 -0.85 23.57 20.36
C GLY A 309 -2.22 23.21 19.78
N ASN A 310 -2.68 23.90 18.73
CA ASN A 310 -3.93 23.58 18.05
C ASN A 310 -3.88 22.21 17.35
N GLY A 311 -2.70 21.77 16.91
CA GLY A 311 -2.54 20.46 16.28
C GLY A 311 -2.79 19.32 17.26
N TYR A 312 -2.57 19.56 18.55
CA TYR A 312 -2.62 18.57 19.62
C TYR A 312 -3.98 18.48 20.33
N VAL A 313 -5.00 19.18 19.82
CA VAL A 313 -6.36 19.15 20.38
C VAL A 313 -7.38 18.69 19.35
N ASN A 314 -8.53 18.20 19.81
CA ASN A 314 -9.51 17.53 18.97
C ASN A 314 -10.27 18.45 18.01
N ASP A 315 -10.21 19.78 18.21
CA ASP A 315 -10.91 20.79 17.41
C ASP A 315 -10.38 20.92 15.98
N PHE A 316 -9.16 20.44 15.72
CA PHE A 316 -8.49 20.50 14.42
C PHE A 316 -8.34 19.11 13.82
N ILE A 317 -8.12 19.02 12.51
CA ILE A 317 -8.11 17.71 11.83
C ILE A 317 -6.79 16.94 11.99
N THR A 318 -5.69 17.63 12.33
CA THR A 318 -4.32 17.07 12.25
C THR A 318 -4.07 15.93 13.22
N HIS A 319 -4.67 15.93 14.42
CA HIS A 319 -4.58 14.78 15.33
C HIS A 319 -5.19 13.52 14.70
N ARG A 320 -6.33 13.68 14.02
CA ARG A 320 -7.02 12.57 13.34
C ARG A 320 -6.19 12.09 12.17
N LEU A 321 -5.64 13.01 11.36
CA LEU A 321 -4.74 12.64 10.26
C LEU A 321 -3.55 11.82 10.76
N LEU A 322 -2.89 12.22 11.85
CA LEU A 322 -1.76 11.45 12.39
C LEU A 322 -2.20 10.06 12.90
N ARG A 323 -3.29 9.99 13.66
CA ARG A 323 -3.82 8.71 14.17
C ARG A 323 -4.20 7.76 13.03
N ASP A 324 -4.86 8.27 12.00
CA ASP A 324 -5.28 7.49 10.84
C ASP A 324 -4.09 7.13 9.93
N ALA A 325 -3.10 8.02 9.77
CA ALA A 325 -1.88 7.72 9.01
C ALA A 325 -1.11 6.53 9.60
N GLN A 326 -1.15 6.36 10.92
CA GLN A 326 -0.36 5.33 11.62
C GLN A 326 -0.74 3.89 11.22
N VAL A 327 -1.95 3.64 10.69
CA VAL A 327 -2.31 2.29 10.24
C VAL A 327 -1.69 1.93 8.89
N LEU A 328 -1.41 2.91 8.03
CA LEU A 328 -0.91 2.73 6.67
C LEU A 328 0.41 1.94 6.57
N PRO A 329 1.42 2.14 7.44
CA PRO A 329 2.62 1.30 7.46
C PRO A 329 2.44 -0.05 8.18
N ILE A 330 1.25 -0.35 8.73
CA ILE A 330 0.97 -1.53 9.58
C ILE A 330 0.16 -2.59 8.84
N TRP A 331 -1.08 -2.29 8.45
CA TRP A 331 -1.99 -3.24 7.78
C TRP A 331 -1.50 -3.59 6.36
N GLU A 332 -1.99 -4.65 5.72
CA GLU A 332 -1.54 -5.07 4.38
C GLU A 332 -0.03 -5.24 4.18
N GLY A 333 0.67 -5.59 5.26
CA GLY A 333 2.10 -5.84 5.29
C GLY A 333 2.91 -4.71 5.92
N THR A 334 3.64 -5.03 6.98
CA THR A 334 4.53 -4.06 7.64
C THR A 334 5.72 -3.70 6.74
N SER A 335 6.40 -2.59 7.03
CA SER A 335 7.61 -2.20 6.29
C SER A 335 8.65 -3.33 6.23
N ASN A 336 8.85 -4.11 7.31
CA ASN A 336 9.77 -5.25 7.29
C ASN A 336 9.30 -6.31 6.28
N VAL A 337 8.03 -6.74 6.39
CA VAL A 337 7.47 -7.79 5.52
C VAL A 337 7.57 -7.39 4.05
N LEU A 338 7.22 -6.15 3.72
CA LEU A 338 7.25 -5.67 2.33
C LEU A 338 8.67 -5.46 1.81
N SER A 339 9.63 -5.05 2.64
CA SER A 339 11.04 -5.00 2.25
C SER A 339 11.60 -6.39 1.96
N LEU A 340 11.25 -7.40 2.77
CA LEU A 340 11.58 -8.80 2.49
C LEU A 340 10.89 -9.32 1.23
N ASP A 341 9.67 -8.85 0.96
CA ASP A 341 8.92 -9.18 -0.25
C ASP A 341 9.59 -8.60 -1.50
N VAL A 342 10.21 -7.42 -1.41
CA VAL A 342 11.04 -6.85 -2.49
C VAL A 342 12.23 -7.75 -2.80
N LEU A 343 13.00 -8.20 -1.79
CA LEU A 343 14.09 -9.15 -2.00
C LEU A 343 13.60 -10.45 -2.65
N ARG A 344 12.46 -10.96 -2.18
CA ARG A 344 11.84 -12.16 -2.77
C ARG A 344 11.46 -11.94 -4.24
N SER A 345 10.95 -10.76 -4.58
CA SER A 345 10.59 -10.41 -5.96
C SER A 345 11.79 -10.36 -6.90
N MET A 346 12.95 -9.95 -6.37
CA MET A 346 14.21 -9.95 -7.11
C MET A 346 14.67 -11.38 -7.37
N ALA A 347 14.61 -12.25 -6.35
CA ALA A 347 15.09 -13.62 -6.46
C ALA A 347 14.20 -14.53 -7.31
N ARG A 348 12.88 -14.32 -7.32
CA ARG A 348 11.93 -15.19 -8.01
C ARG A 348 11.50 -14.70 -9.38
N GLU A 349 11.27 -13.40 -9.51
CA GLU A 349 10.73 -12.79 -10.72
C GLU A 349 11.75 -11.90 -11.47
N ASN A 350 13.00 -11.79 -10.98
CA ASN A 350 14.00 -10.84 -11.49
C ASN A 350 13.45 -9.41 -11.60
N ALA A 351 12.55 -9.04 -10.68
CA ALA A 351 11.76 -7.82 -10.80
C ALA A 351 12.56 -6.50 -10.78
N HIS A 352 13.82 -6.55 -10.33
CA HIS A 352 14.74 -5.41 -10.34
C HIS A 352 15.17 -5.04 -11.77
N GLU A 353 15.35 -6.00 -12.66
CA GLU A 353 15.84 -5.75 -14.02
C GLU A 353 14.93 -4.78 -14.80
N PRO A 354 13.62 -5.03 -14.96
CA PRO A 354 12.76 -4.10 -15.67
C PRO A 354 12.59 -2.77 -14.93
N ALA A 355 12.69 -2.75 -13.60
CA ALA A 355 12.63 -1.52 -12.82
C ALA A 355 13.83 -0.61 -13.11
N LEU A 356 15.05 -1.16 -13.09
CA LEU A 356 16.29 -0.43 -13.40
C LEU A 356 16.33 -0.02 -14.88
N ASN A 357 15.92 -0.91 -15.79
CA ASN A 357 15.82 -0.60 -17.23
C ASN A 357 14.89 0.60 -17.46
N ARG A 358 13.74 0.65 -16.79
CA ARG A 358 12.79 1.75 -16.93
C ARG A 358 13.38 3.08 -16.46
N VAL A 359 14.23 3.09 -15.43
CA VAL A 359 14.94 4.31 -15.03
C VAL A 359 15.94 4.72 -16.12
N ARG A 360 16.73 3.79 -16.65
CA ARG A 360 17.68 4.09 -17.75
C ARG A 360 16.96 4.70 -18.95
N GLU A 361 15.88 4.08 -19.42
CA GLU A 361 15.07 4.58 -20.54
C GLU A 361 14.59 6.03 -20.29
N ARG A 362 14.06 6.31 -19.09
CA ARG A 362 13.61 7.67 -18.74
C ARG A 362 14.74 8.69 -18.76
N LEU A 363 15.90 8.33 -18.21
CA LEU A 363 17.06 9.21 -18.19
C LEU A 363 17.59 9.47 -19.61
N ASP A 364 17.59 8.45 -20.47
CA ASP A 364 18.01 8.59 -21.86
C ASP A 364 17.03 9.43 -22.68
N ASP A 365 15.74 9.42 -22.33
CA ASP A 365 14.70 10.21 -22.99
C ASP A 365 14.67 11.69 -22.59
N VAL A 366 15.26 12.08 -21.45
CA VAL A 366 15.37 13.50 -21.06
C VAL A 366 16.34 14.22 -22.00
N LYS A 367 15.88 15.30 -22.65
CA LYS A 367 16.64 16.03 -23.67
C LYS A 367 16.97 17.47 -23.28
N HIS A 368 16.29 18.05 -22.28
CA HIS A 368 16.47 19.45 -21.94
C HIS A 368 17.80 19.72 -21.21
N ASP A 369 18.61 20.64 -21.74
CA ASP A 369 19.96 20.93 -21.23
C ASP A 369 19.99 21.35 -19.75
N ASP A 370 19.00 22.12 -19.28
CA ASP A 370 18.89 22.54 -17.86
C ASP A 370 18.77 21.38 -16.85
N LEU A 371 18.47 20.17 -17.33
CA LEU A 371 18.35 18.95 -16.52
C LEU A 371 19.61 18.08 -16.58
N ALA A 372 20.59 18.39 -17.43
CA ALA A 372 21.74 17.51 -17.72
C ALA A 372 22.49 17.09 -16.43
N ASP A 373 22.84 18.04 -15.56
CA ASP A 373 23.53 17.73 -14.30
C ASP A 373 22.73 16.81 -13.37
N LEU A 374 21.40 16.96 -13.36
CA LEU A 374 20.51 16.12 -12.55
C LEU A 374 20.35 14.73 -13.15
N VAL A 375 20.32 14.62 -14.47
CA VAL A 375 20.34 13.34 -15.19
C VAL A 375 21.63 12.59 -14.90
N GLU A 376 22.80 13.24 -15.00
CA GLU A 376 24.08 12.61 -14.69
C GLU A 376 24.18 12.18 -13.22
N THR A 377 23.70 13.02 -12.29
CA THR A 377 23.62 12.66 -10.86
C THR A 377 22.77 11.40 -10.68
N THR A 378 21.57 11.38 -11.26
CA THR A 378 20.64 10.23 -11.14
C THR A 378 21.18 8.98 -11.84
N ARG A 379 21.93 9.13 -12.94
CA ARG A 379 22.59 8.02 -13.63
C ARG A 379 23.72 7.43 -12.79
N GLY A 380 24.48 8.27 -12.09
CA GLY A 380 25.47 7.81 -11.10
C GLY A 380 24.83 6.97 -10.01
N GLU A 381 23.77 7.48 -9.38
CA GLU A 381 23.00 6.77 -8.36
C GLU A 381 22.36 5.48 -8.86
N LEU A 382 21.95 5.43 -10.13
CA LEU A 382 21.46 4.20 -10.75
C LEU A 382 22.55 3.13 -10.86
N GLY A 383 23.78 3.53 -11.20
CA GLY A 383 24.93 2.61 -11.23
C GLY A 383 25.31 2.08 -9.84
N GLU A 384 25.28 2.94 -8.82
CA GLU A 384 25.51 2.53 -7.42
C GLU A 384 24.38 1.60 -6.92
N LEU A 385 23.12 1.86 -7.29
CA LEU A 385 22.01 0.96 -7.00
C LEU A 385 22.16 -0.40 -7.68
N GLU A 386 22.66 -0.45 -8.91
CA GLU A 386 22.98 -1.72 -9.60
C GLU A 386 24.07 -2.51 -8.87
N GLY A 387 25.09 -1.82 -8.36
CA GLY A 387 26.12 -2.39 -7.47
C GLY A 387 25.50 -2.99 -6.21
N ALA A 388 24.65 -2.23 -5.52
CA ALA A 388 23.99 -2.64 -4.29
C ALA A 388 23.09 -3.86 -4.49
N VAL A 389 22.32 -3.88 -5.59
CA VAL A 389 21.49 -5.04 -5.98
C VAL A 389 22.34 -6.28 -6.22
N THR A 390 23.45 -6.14 -6.94
CA THR A 390 24.38 -7.25 -7.24
C THR A 390 25.04 -7.77 -5.97
N SER A 391 25.45 -6.86 -5.08
CA SER A 391 26.05 -7.18 -3.78
C SER A 391 25.08 -8.01 -2.93
N LEU A 392 23.83 -7.55 -2.77
CA LEU A 392 22.83 -8.27 -1.98
C LEU A 392 22.42 -9.61 -2.61
N ALA A 393 22.40 -9.70 -3.94
CA ALA A 393 22.10 -10.97 -4.63
C ALA A 393 23.18 -12.05 -4.43
N THR A 394 24.40 -11.66 -4.04
CA THR A 394 25.53 -12.56 -3.81
C THR A 394 25.92 -12.71 -2.33
N SER A 395 25.25 -11.96 -1.45
CA SER A 395 25.45 -12.01 0.01
C SER A 395 24.67 -13.16 0.65
N ASP A 396 24.95 -13.44 1.92
CA ASP A 396 24.12 -14.35 2.70
C ASP A 396 22.74 -13.74 3.02
N ASP A 397 21.78 -14.62 3.32
CA ASP A 397 20.39 -14.23 3.56
C ASP A 397 20.23 -13.26 4.73
N ASP A 398 21.05 -13.35 5.78
CA ASP A 398 20.93 -12.47 6.96
C ASP A 398 21.39 -11.05 6.60
N TYR A 399 22.50 -10.92 5.86
CA TYR A 399 22.97 -9.64 5.35
C TYR A 399 21.97 -9.01 4.37
N ALA A 400 21.43 -9.80 3.45
CA ALA A 400 20.41 -9.33 2.51
C ALA A 400 19.18 -8.76 3.25
N GLN A 401 18.70 -9.49 4.26
CA GLN A 401 17.56 -9.08 5.09
C GLN A 401 17.85 -7.84 5.93
N LEU A 402 19.07 -7.70 6.45
CA LEU A 402 19.51 -6.54 7.22
C LEU A 402 19.33 -5.23 6.43
N HIS A 403 19.65 -5.25 5.14
CA HIS A 403 19.62 -4.07 4.26
C HIS A 403 18.36 -3.94 3.40
N ALA A 404 17.34 -4.79 3.64
CA ALA A 404 16.15 -4.86 2.80
C ALA A 404 15.37 -3.53 2.73
N LYS A 405 15.36 -2.75 3.83
CA LYS A 405 14.67 -1.46 3.89
C LYS A 405 15.41 -0.38 3.14
N GLU A 406 16.72 -0.34 3.32
CA GLU A 406 17.65 0.58 2.68
C GLU A 406 17.56 0.39 1.17
N LEU A 407 17.56 -0.86 0.70
CA LEU A 407 17.38 -1.19 -0.71
C LEU A 407 16.01 -0.72 -1.24
N ALA A 408 14.91 -1.07 -0.57
CA ALA A 408 13.57 -0.67 -1.00
C ALA A 408 13.41 0.86 -1.06
N ALA A 409 14.01 1.58 -0.10
CA ALA A 409 14.07 3.03 -0.12
C ALA A 409 14.93 3.55 -1.28
N TYR A 410 16.05 2.90 -1.58
CA TYR A 410 16.95 3.35 -2.65
C TYR A 410 16.33 3.19 -4.02
N ILE A 411 15.67 2.05 -4.27
CA ILE A 411 14.88 1.82 -5.48
C ILE A 411 13.80 2.90 -5.62
N PHE A 412 13.06 3.21 -4.54
CA PHE A 412 12.06 4.29 -4.57
C PHE A 412 12.69 5.62 -4.98
N ASP A 413 13.81 6.00 -4.39
CA ASP A 413 14.42 7.32 -4.61
C ASP A 413 14.98 7.44 -6.04
N VAL A 414 15.74 6.46 -6.54
CA VAL A 414 16.28 6.46 -7.91
C VAL A 414 15.16 6.39 -8.95
N TYR A 415 14.16 5.54 -8.74
CA TYR A 415 13.02 5.42 -9.65
C TYR A 415 12.19 6.70 -9.73
N THR A 416 11.96 7.33 -8.57
CA THR A 416 11.21 8.58 -8.48
C THR A 416 11.98 9.75 -9.10
N ALA A 417 13.30 9.80 -8.94
CA ALA A 417 14.14 10.80 -9.62
C ALA A 417 13.99 10.72 -11.14
N GLY A 418 14.04 9.52 -11.72
CA GLY A 418 13.79 9.31 -13.16
C GLY A 418 12.39 9.75 -13.59
N LEU A 419 11.36 9.49 -12.79
CA LEU A 419 9.99 9.96 -13.04
C LEU A 419 9.87 11.49 -13.04
N LEU A 420 10.42 12.14 -12.02
CA LEU A 420 10.36 13.59 -11.85
C LEU A 420 11.16 14.32 -12.94
N LEU A 421 12.30 13.77 -13.37
CA LEU A 421 13.08 14.29 -14.49
C LEU A 421 12.31 14.19 -15.81
N ALA A 422 11.69 13.05 -16.09
CA ALA A 422 10.86 12.89 -17.29
C ALA A 422 9.65 13.85 -17.29
N GLU A 423 9.06 14.13 -16.13
CA GLU A 423 8.00 15.13 -16.00
C GLU A 423 8.53 16.56 -16.19
N ALA A 424 9.67 16.89 -15.59
CA ALA A 424 10.33 18.18 -15.75
C ALA A 424 10.69 18.48 -17.20
N ASP A 425 11.21 17.50 -17.93
CA ASP A 425 11.57 17.64 -19.35
C ASP A 425 10.36 18.02 -20.21
N ARG A 426 9.25 17.30 -20.04
CA ARG A 426 7.99 17.59 -20.76
C ARG A 426 7.42 18.98 -20.44
N GLU A 427 7.53 19.43 -19.20
CA GLU A 427 7.04 20.74 -18.77
C GLU A 427 7.94 21.88 -19.28
N LEU A 428 9.26 21.71 -19.23
CA LEU A 428 10.23 22.67 -19.77
C LEU A 428 10.07 22.83 -21.28
N ALA A 429 9.83 21.74 -22.01
CA ALA A 429 9.49 21.79 -23.43
C ALA A 429 8.22 22.62 -23.73
N GLN A 430 7.37 22.82 -22.73
CA GLN A 430 6.16 23.65 -22.80
C GLN A 430 6.34 25.04 -22.14
N GLY A 431 7.57 25.40 -21.77
CA GLY A 431 7.91 26.68 -21.13
C GLY A 431 7.50 26.78 -19.66
N ARG A 432 7.33 25.65 -18.96
CA ARG A 432 6.98 25.61 -17.52
C ARG A 432 8.12 24.97 -16.72
N ASP A 433 8.65 25.70 -15.73
CA ASP A 433 9.87 25.32 -15.00
C ASP A 433 9.62 24.69 -13.62
N ARG A 434 8.43 24.81 -13.05
CA ARG A 434 8.12 24.32 -11.69
C ARG A 434 8.59 22.89 -11.44
N LYS A 435 8.35 21.98 -12.38
CA LYS A 435 8.70 20.56 -12.22
C LYS A 435 10.21 20.32 -12.25
N SER A 436 11.00 21.18 -12.92
CA SER A 436 12.47 21.10 -12.84
C SER A 436 12.97 21.48 -11.44
N VAL A 437 12.32 22.44 -10.78
CA VAL A 437 12.63 22.81 -9.38
C VAL A 437 12.24 21.69 -8.42
N VAL A 438 11.08 21.04 -8.62
CA VAL A 438 10.67 19.88 -7.81
C VAL A 438 11.66 18.72 -7.98
N ALA A 439 12.04 18.39 -9.22
CA ALA A 439 13.02 17.34 -9.48
C ALA A 439 14.37 17.66 -8.83
N ARG A 440 14.85 18.91 -8.98
CA ARG A 440 16.10 19.37 -8.36
C ARG A 440 16.08 19.24 -6.84
N GLN A 441 15.00 19.71 -6.20
CA GLN A 441 14.85 19.63 -4.75
C GLN A 441 14.85 18.17 -4.28
N PHE A 442 14.04 17.32 -4.92
CA PHE A 442 13.98 15.88 -4.60
C PHE A 442 15.36 15.21 -4.72
N ILE A 443 16.04 15.39 -5.85
CA ILE A 443 17.37 14.80 -6.10
C ILE A 443 18.40 15.31 -5.08
N THR A 444 18.35 16.60 -4.74
CA THR A 444 19.26 17.18 -3.73
C THR A 444 19.00 16.59 -2.34
N ASP A 445 17.73 16.42 -1.94
CA ASP A 445 17.39 15.88 -0.63
C ASP A 445 17.68 14.36 -0.55
N SER A 446 17.42 13.63 -1.64
CA SER A 446 17.60 12.18 -1.71
C SER A 446 19.05 11.73 -1.85
N PHE A 447 19.91 12.53 -2.49
CA PHE A 447 21.29 12.16 -2.83
C PHE A 447 22.36 13.15 -2.33
N GLY A 448 21.98 14.30 -1.76
CA GLY A 448 22.92 15.33 -1.30
C GLY A 448 23.58 15.05 0.05
N ALA A 449 23.09 14.08 0.82
CA ALA A 449 23.75 13.59 2.03
C ALA A 449 24.59 12.35 1.68
N THR A 450 25.91 12.43 1.90
CA THR A 450 26.90 11.35 1.67
C THR A 450 26.42 9.98 2.09
N PHE A 451 26.27 9.02 1.16
CA PHE A 451 26.55 7.58 1.32
C PHE A 451 26.13 6.78 0.06
N PRO A 452 26.86 5.72 -0.34
CA PRO A 452 26.20 4.50 -0.80
C PRO A 452 25.58 3.85 0.45
N ARG A 453 24.27 4.01 0.69
CA ARG A 453 23.41 3.74 1.89
C ARG A 453 23.77 2.59 2.88
N GLY A 454 25.02 2.40 3.23
CA GLY A 454 25.56 1.28 4.01
C GLY A 454 25.48 -0.10 3.33
N ILE A 455 24.84 -0.26 2.17
CA ILE A 455 24.55 -1.59 1.61
C ILE A 455 25.82 -2.35 1.20
N GLU A 456 26.82 -1.65 0.67
CA GLU A 456 28.07 -2.24 0.22
C GLU A 456 29.20 -2.17 1.27
N SER A 457 28.94 -1.62 2.46
CA SER A 457 30.00 -1.42 3.46
C SER A 457 30.44 -2.71 4.16
N GLY A 458 29.61 -3.76 4.12
CA GLY A 458 29.80 -4.98 4.89
C GLY A 458 29.53 -4.80 6.39
N GLU A 459 29.03 -3.64 6.83
CA GLU A 459 28.79 -3.35 8.24
C GLU A 459 27.53 -4.04 8.75
N GLN A 460 27.67 -4.83 9.82
CA GLN A 460 26.57 -5.56 10.47
C GLN A 460 26.38 -5.15 11.94
N LEU A 461 26.67 -3.88 12.28
CA LEU A 461 26.74 -3.40 13.66
C LEU A 461 25.46 -3.71 14.47
N SER A 462 24.28 -3.63 13.86
CA SER A 462 23.02 -3.93 14.55
C SER A 462 22.95 -5.39 15.01
N MET A 463 23.49 -6.34 14.23
CA MET A 463 23.56 -7.76 14.59
C MET A 463 24.56 -7.97 15.72
N ASP A 464 25.77 -7.41 15.59
CA ASP A 464 26.83 -7.53 16.59
C ASP A 464 26.47 -6.85 17.93
N ALA A 465 25.69 -5.78 17.88
CA ALA A 465 25.32 -4.97 19.03
C ALA A 465 23.97 -5.36 19.65
N PHE A 466 23.16 -6.22 19.00
CA PHE A 466 21.79 -6.53 19.45
C PHE A 466 21.76 -7.03 20.90
N GLU A 467 22.58 -8.04 21.22
CA GLU A 467 22.63 -8.63 22.56
C GLU A 467 23.03 -7.59 23.61
N LYS A 468 23.99 -6.71 23.28
CA LYS A 468 24.50 -5.67 24.19
C LYS A 468 23.53 -4.51 24.39
N ILE A 469 22.91 -4.01 23.31
CA ILE A 469 22.08 -2.79 23.35
C ILE A 469 20.64 -3.13 23.75
N VAL A 470 20.07 -4.21 23.20
CA VAL A 470 18.65 -4.53 23.34
C VAL A 470 18.40 -5.48 24.51
N ARG A 471 19.24 -6.52 24.65
CA ARG A 471 19.11 -7.52 25.74
C ARG A 471 19.98 -7.22 26.96
N PHE A 472 20.82 -6.20 26.88
CA PHE A 472 21.73 -5.80 27.96
C PHE A 472 22.63 -6.96 28.44
N GLU A 473 22.97 -7.90 27.56
CA GLU A 473 23.88 -8.99 27.91
C GLU A 473 25.27 -8.42 28.22
N SER A 474 25.74 -8.64 29.45
CA SER A 474 27.08 -8.25 29.85
C SER A 474 28.11 -9.12 29.14
N ALA A 475 29.18 -8.50 28.63
CA ALA A 475 30.33 -9.21 28.08
C ALA A 475 31.01 -10.03 29.20
N GLY A 476 30.59 -11.28 29.41
CA GLY A 476 31.20 -12.19 30.37
C GLY A 476 30.25 -13.21 30.98
N SER A 477 30.10 -14.35 30.30
CA SER A 477 29.77 -15.67 30.88
C SER A 477 30.13 -16.75 29.84
N GLN A 478 31.42 -16.86 29.51
CA GLN A 478 32.00 -18.08 28.97
C GLN A 478 32.94 -18.68 30.01
#